data_AF-W2CV86-F1
#
_entry.id   AF-W2CV86-F1
#
_cell.length_a   1.000
_cell.length_b   1.000
_cell.length_c   1.000
_cell.angle_alpha   90.00
_cell.angle_beta   90.00
_cell.angle_gamma   90.00
#
_symmetry.space_group_name_H-M   'P 1'
#
loop_
_entity.id
_entity.type
_entity.pdbx_description
1 polymer ?
#
loop_
_entity_poly.entity_id
_entity_poly.type
_entity_poly.pdbx_seq_one_letter_code
_entity_poly.pdbx_strand_id
1 'polypeptide(L)'
;ELHRASLLKSPPEVIAIFHRREDDFRGADPTQEWVIALDGVQDPGNLGTVIRTADWLGYTHLVCSPDTADAFGPKAIQSAMGSTARIHIHYT
;
A
#
# COMPACT_ATOMS: atom_id res chain seq x y z
N GLU A 1 7.02 25.13 9.44
CA GLU A 1 7.54 23.76 9.61
C GLU A 1 6.85 22.69 8.75
N LEU A 2 5.55 22.38 8.89
CA LEU A 2 4.88 21.30 8.12
C LEU A 2 4.95 21.46 6.60
N HIS A 3 4.93 22.69 6.09
CA HIS A 3 5.15 22.99 4.66
C HIS A 3 6.46 22.41 4.11
N ARG A 4 7.50 22.27 4.93
CA ARG A 4 8.81 21.72 4.52
C ARG A 4 8.87 20.20 4.59
N ALA A 5 8.01 19.58 5.39
CA ALA A 5 7.95 18.13 5.57
C ALA A 5 6.96 17.44 4.62
N SER A 6 5.98 18.19 4.10
CA SER A 6 5.00 17.67 3.15
C SER A 6 5.53 17.64 1.72
N LEU A 7 5.19 16.57 0.99
CA LEU A 7 5.47 16.41 -0.44
C LEU A 7 4.30 16.90 -1.33
N LEU A 8 3.20 17.35 -0.73
CA LEU A 8 2.03 17.87 -1.42
C LEU A 8 2.15 19.37 -1.72
N LYS A 9 1.60 19.80 -2.86
CA LYS A 9 1.50 21.23 -3.25
C LYS A 9 0.71 22.06 -2.23
N SER A 10 -0.35 21.47 -1.68
CA SER A 10 -1.14 22.01 -0.58
C SER A 10 -0.93 21.11 0.64
N PRO A 11 -0.04 21.48 1.57
CA PRO A 11 0.29 20.62 2.71
C PRO A 11 -0.87 20.41 3.66
N PRO A 12 -0.99 19.19 4.22
CA PRO A 12 -1.96 18.92 5.25
C PRO A 12 -1.56 19.61 6.55
N GLU A 13 -2.55 19.87 7.40
CA GLU A 13 -2.34 20.43 8.74
C GLU A 13 -1.72 19.42 9.72
N VAL A 14 -1.73 18.13 9.35
CA VAL A 14 -1.25 17.01 10.18
C VAL A 14 -0.38 16.08 9.35
N ILE A 15 0.73 15.63 9.94
CA ILE A 15 1.60 14.56 9.42
C ILE A 15 1.77 13.53 10.53
N ALA A 16 1.78 12.26 10.16
CA ALA A 16 2.03 11.15 11.08
C ALA A 16 3.17 10.28 10.55
N ILE A 17 3.94 9.69 11.47
CA ILE A 17 5.00 8.74 11.20
C ILE A 17 4.59 7.41 11.82
N PHE A 18 4.71 6.34 11.06
CA PHE A 18 4.34 5.00 11.48
C PHE A 18 5.52 4.05 11.31
N HIS A 19 5.58 3.02 12.15
CA HIS A 19 6.44 1.87 11.89
C HIS A 19 5.84 1.07 10.74
N ARG A 20 6.67 0.77 9.73
CA ARG A 20 6.29 -0.16 8.67
C ARG A 20 6.25 -1.57 9.27
N ARG A 21 5.14 -2.27 9.04
CA ARG A 21 5.07 -3.72 9.28
C ARG A 21 5.74 -4.43 8.12
N GLU A 22 6.69 -5.29 8.43
CA GLU A 22 7.19 -6.28 7.47
C GLU A 22 6.34 -7.53 7.67
N ASP A 23 5.24 -7.61 6.93
CA ASP A 23 4.37 -8.78 6.99
C ASP A 23 5.03 -9.91 6.18
N ASP A 24 5.48 -10.96 6.86
CA ASP A 24 5.95 -12.20 6.24
C ASP A 24 4.84 -12.80 5.36
N PHE A 25 5.19 -13.23 4.15
CA PHE A 25 4.26 -13.86 3.21
C PHE A 25 3.52 -15.08 3.82
N ARG A 26 4.09 -15.71 4.85
CA ARG A 26 3.47 -16.81 5.60
C ARG A 26 2.07 -16.49 6.19
N GLY A 27 1.66 -15.23 6.22
CA GLY A 27 0.33 -14.83 6.65
C GLY A 27 -0.79 -15.01 5.61
N ALA A 28 -0.47 -15.17 4.32
CA ALA A 28 -1.46 -15.28 3.24
C ALA A 28 -1.62 -16.75 2.78
N ASP A 29 -2.82 -17.32 2.89
CA ASP A 29 -3.11 -18.68 2.40
C ASP A 29 -4.14 -18.66 1.25
N PRO A 30 -3.70 -18.76 -0.02
CA PRO A 30 -4.62 -18.72 -1.17
C PRO A 30 -5.58 -19.91 -1.24
N THR A 31 -5.45 -20.93 -0.37
CA THR A 31 -6.43 -22.02 -0.25
C THR A 31 -7.59 -21.69 0.69
N GLN A 32 -7.43 -20.71 1.58
CA GLN A 32 -8.41 -20.30 2.59
C GLN A 32 -8.99 -18.91 2.33
N GLU A 33 -8.25 -18.04 1.63
CA GLU A 33 -8.65 -16.67 1.37
C GLU A 33 -8.25 -16.18 -0.03
N TRP A 34 -8.82 -15.04 -0.42
CA TRP A 34 -8.48 -14.40 -1.69
C TRP A 34 -7.20 -13.56 -1.54
N VAL A 35 -6.22 -13.85 -2.40
CA VAL A 35 -4.94 -13.16 -2.45
C VAL A 35 -4.74 -12.57 -3.84
N ILE A 36 -4.39 -11.28 -3.91
CA ILE A 36 -4.04 -10.63 -5.17
C ILE A 36 -2.51 -10.62 -5.30
N ALA A 37 -2.00 -11.26 -6.36
CA ALA A 37 -0.60 -11.17 -6.74
C ALA A 37 -0.40 -10.08 -7.80
N LEU A 38 0.57 -9.21 -7.57
CA LEU A 38 1.00 -8.13 -8.46
C LEU A 38 2.45 -8.38 -8.88
N ASP A 39 2.63 -8.59 -10.18
CA ASP A 39 3.94 -8.83 -10.79
C ASP A 39 4.38 -7.60 -11.58
N GLY A 40 5.44 -6.95 -11.12
CA GLY A 40 6.10 -5.82 -11.78
C GLY A 40 5.25 -4.56 -11.92
N VAL A 41 4.34 -4.25 -10.98
CA VAL A 41 3.51 -3.03 -11.06
C VAL A 41 4.34 -1.79 -10.73
N GLN A 42 4.78 -1.06 -11.75
CA GLN A 42 5.76 0.03 -11.61
C GLN A 42 5.18 1.40 -11.26
N ASP A 43 3.92 1.70 -11.59
CA ASP A 43 3.34 3.00 -11.23
C ASP A 43 2.73 2.96 -9.82
N PRO A 44 3.23 3.77 -8.87
CA PRO A 44 2.71 3.81 -7.50
C PRO A 44 1.26 4.32 -7.42
N GLY A 45 0.80 5.11 -8.41
CA GLY A 45 -0.59 5.56 -8.46
C GLY A 45 -1.56 4.42 -8.79
N ASN A 46 -1.20 3.59 -9.77
CA ASN A 46 -1.90 2.35 -10.10
C ASN A 46 -1.87 1.39 -8.91
N LEU A 47 -0.70 1.18 -8.29
CA LEU A 47 -0.58 0.34 -7.10
C LEU A 47 -1.52 0.81 -5.97
N GLY A 48 -1.52 2.11 -5.64
CA GLY A 48 -2.43 2.66 -4.64
C GLY A 48 -3.91 2.48 -5.01
N THR A 49 -4.26 2.62 -6.29
CA THR A 49 -5.63 2.39 -6.77
C THR A 49 -6.05 0.93 -6.62
N VAL A 50 -5.16 -0.02 -6.93
CA VAL A 50 -5.39 -1.45 -6.72
C VAL A 50 -5.58 -1.74 -5.23
N ILE A 51 -4.70 -1.24 -4.36
CA ILE A 51 -4.83 -1.42 -2.90
C ILE A 51 -6.19 -0.90 -2.41
N ARG A 52 -6.60 0.30 -2.81
CA ARG A 52 -7.91 0.87 -2.45
C ARG A 52 -9.08 0.03 -2.93
N THR A 53 -8.97 -0.49 -4.16
CA THR A 53 -10.03 -1.31 -4.76
C THR A 53 -10.12 -2.67 -4.08
N ALA A 54 -8.97 -3.26 -3.73
CA ALA A 54 -8.91 -4.52 -3.03
C ALA A 54 -9.56 -4.43 -1.64
N ASP A 55 -9.29 -3.35 -0.90
CA ASP A 55 -9.87 -3.10 0.42
C ASP A 55 -11.39 -2.93 0.32
N TRP A 56 -11.85 -2.17 -0.68
CA TRP A 56 -13.28 -2.01 -0.96
C TRP A 56 -13.99 -3.34 -1.28
N LEU A 57 -13.31 -4.26 -1.98
CA LEU A 57 -13.83 -5.58 -2.32
C LEU A 57 -13.70 -6.59 -1.18
N GLY A 58 -13.09 -6.21 -0.04
CA GLY A 58 -12.93 -7.07 1.13
C GLY A 58 -11.75 -8.03 1.06
N TYR A 59 -10.77 -7.78 0.19
CA TYR A 59 -9.52 -8.53 0.18
C TYR A 59 -8.58 -8.03 1.28
N THR A 60 -7.88 -8.96 1.92
CA THR A 60 -6.99 -8.69 3.06
C THR A 60 -5.51 -8.78 2.71
N HIS A 61 -5.15 -9.45 1.61
CA HIS A 61 -3.76 -9.70 1.23
C HIS A 61 -3.42 -9.25 -0.19
N LEU A 62 -2.33 -8.50 -0.30
CA LEU A 62 -1.63 -8.23 -1.56
C LEU A 62 -0.19 -8.76 -1.50
N VAL A 63 0.22 -9.39 -2.59
CA VAL A 63 1.56 -9.94 -2.76
C VAL A 63 2.17 -9.24 -3.95
N CYS A 64 3.27 -8.53 -3.71
CA CYS A 64 3.97 -7.74 -4.68
C CYS A 64 5.32 -8.39 -4.98
N SER A 65 5.69 -8.48 -6.26
CA SER A 65 7.05 -8.85 -6.66
C SER A 65 8.07 -7.82 -6.14
N PRO A 66 9.37 -8.16 -6.02
CA PRO A 66 10.37 -7.26 -5.42
C PRO A 66 10.62 -6.00 -6.26
N ASP A 67 10.30 -6.07 -7.56
CA ASP A 67 10.40 -4.97 -8.51
C ASP A 67 9.12 -4.11 -8.57
N THR A 68 8.04 -4.48 -7.90
CA THR A 68 6.82 -3.65 -7.80
C THR A 68 7.11 -2.36 -7.04
N ALA A 69 6.43 -1.28 -7.41
CA ALA A 69 6.56 0.03 -6.77
C ALA A 69 6.34 -0.03 -5.25
N ASP A 70 6.93 0.93 -4.51
CA ASP A 70 6.76 1.01 -3.05
C ASP A 70 5.34 1.48 -2.68
N ALA A 71 4.56 0.58 -2.09
CA ALA A 71 3.20 0.80 -1.62
C ALA A 71 3.13 1.80 -0.44
N PHE A 72 4.23 1.94 0.30
CA PHE A 72 4.35 2.87 1.41
C PHE A 72 4.96 4.21 0.98
N GLY A 73 5.29 4.35 -0.31
CA GLY A 73 5.73 5.58 -0.91
C GLY A 73 4.63 6.66 -0.93
N PRO A 74 4.97 7.95 -0.88
CA PRO A 74 4.00 9.05 -0.75
C PRO A 74 2.88 9.05 -1.80
N LYS A 75 3.21 8.77 -3.07
CA LYS A 75 2.22 8.72 -4.16
C LYS A 75 1.27 7.52 -4.01
N ALA A 76 1.78 6.36 -3.62
CA ALA A 76 0.95 5.17 -3.40
C ALA A 76 0.03 5.34 -2.19
N ILE A 77 0.54 5.86 -1.07
CA ILE A 77 -0.25 6.16 0.14
C ILE A 77 -1.41 7.12 -0.16
N GLN A 78 -1.15 8.19 -0.91
CA GLN A 78 -2.18 9.15 -1.30
C GLN A 78 -3.26 8.52 -2.18
N SER A 79 -2.87 7.74 -3.19
CA SER A 79 -3.80 7.03 -4.07
C SER A 79 -4.58 5.93 -3.35
N ALA A 80 -4.00 5.30 -2.33
CA ALA A 80 -4.63 4.23 -1.55
C ALA A 80 -5.71 4.72 -0.58
N MET A 81 -5.76 6.03 -0.29
CA MET A 81 -6.78 6.62 0.59
C MET A 81 -6.92 5.92 1.95
N GLY A 82 -5.80 5.60 2.59
CA GLY A 82 -5.77 4.97 3.91
C GLY A 82 -6.05 3.45 3.93
N SER A 83 -6.23 2.83 2.77
CA SER A 83 -6.46 1.38 2.64
C SER A 83 -5.22 0.54 2.97
N THR A 84 -4.03 1.15 2.90
CA THR A 84 -2.75 0.52 3.28
C THR A 84 -2.68 0.13 4.77
N ALA A 85 -3.58 0.64 5.61
CA ALA A 85 -3.65 0.25 7.03
C ALA A 85 -4.50 -1.00 7.28
N ARG A 86 -5.31 -1.43 6.30
CA ARG A 86 -6.24 -2.57 6.41
C ARG A 86 -5.81 -3.79 5.62
N ILE A 87 -4.96 -3.59 4.62
CA ILE A 87 -4.41 -4.66 3.77
C ILE A 87 -3.00 -5.01 4.22
N HIS A 88 -2.75 -6.32 4.31
CA HIS A 88 -1.42 -6.89 4.44
C HIS A 88 -0.70 -6.89 3.08
N ILE A 89 0.40 -6.15 2.99
CA ILE A 89 1.17 -6.00 1.76
C ILE A 89 2.51 -6.72 1.93
N HIS A 90 2.69 -7.78 1.17
CA HIS A 90 3.86 -8.64 1.18
C HIS A 90 4.74 -8.33 -0.02
N TYR A 91 6.05 -8.24 0.17
CA TYR A 91 7.03 -8.16 -0.92
C TYR A 91 7.86 -9.45 -0.94
N THR A 92 7.78 -10.22 -2.03
CA THR A 92 8.45 -11.52 -2.18
C THR A 92 8.86 -11.80 -3.61
#